data_AF-A0A7V9CA84-F1
#
_entry.id   AF-A0A7V9CA84-F1
#
_cell.length_a   1.000
_cell.length_b   1.000
_cell.length_c   1.000
_cell.angle_alpha   90.00
_cell.angle_beta   90.00
_cell.angle_gamma   90.00
#
_symmetry.space_group_name_H-M   'P 1'
#
loop_
_entity.id
_entity.type
_entity.pdbx_description
1 polymer ?
#
loop_
_entity_poly.entity_id
_entity_poly.type
_entity_poly.pdbx_seq_one_letter_code
_entity_poly.pdbx_strand_id
1 'polypeptide(L)'
;MNKTDKTTHNSFSNIMNEEQWQGVDSRFRLVSVAVLRTKQLLHGSRPRIDVDPKRSKNTSIALEEVKQGLVPYTINDKDKADSSDEKSVEAVAR
;
A
#
# COMPACT_ATOMS: atom_id res chain seq x y z
N MET A 1 18.11 -36.14 12.57
CA MET A 1 17.61 -35.99 11.19
C MET A 1 16.70 -34.77 11.15
N ASN A 2 17.15 -33.71 10.51
CA ASN A 2 16.66 -32.35 10.74
C ASN A 2 16.10 -31.86 9.41
N LYS A 3 14.84 -31.46 9.38
CA LYS A 3 14.32 -30.58 8.33
C LYS A 3 13.40 -29.58 9.03
N THR A 4 13.95 -28.43 9.37
CA THR A 4 13.16 -27.27 9.74
C THR A 4 12.46 -26.78 8.47
N ASP A 5 11.13 -26.81 8.46
CA ASP A 5 10.35 -26.20 7.41
C ASP A 5 10.65 -24.70 7.36
N LYS A 6 11.37 -24.28 6.33
CA LYS A 6 11.58 -22.86 6.02
C LYS A 6 10.25 -22.27 5.58
N THR A 7 9.45 -21.79 6.53
CA THR A 7 8.28 -20.95 6.28
C THR A 7 8.69 -19.82 5.34
N THR A 8 8.16 -19.87 4.13
CA THR A 8 8.50 -18.96 3.03
C THR A 8 8.03 -17.54 3.36
N HIS A 9 8.95 -16.69 3.84
CA HIS A 9 8.69 -15.27 4.14
C HIS A 9 8.65 -14.40 2.86
N ASN A 10 8.15 -14.95 1.74
CA ASN A 10 8.20 -14.29 0.42
C ASN A 10 6.97 -13.42 0.11
N SER A 11 5.97 -13.40 0.99
CA SER A 11 4.72 -12.66 0.74
C SER A 11 4.89 -11.15 0.96
N PHE A 12 5.78 -10.73 1.86
CA PHE A 12 6.03 -9.31 2.15
C PHE A 12 6.97 -8.63 1.15
N SER A 13 7.96 -9.36 0.63
CA SER A 13 8.90 -8.85 -0.39
C SER A 13 8.20 -8.46 -1.69
N ASN A 14 7.15 -9.19 -2.09
CA ASN A 14 6.37 -8.86 -3.29
C ASN A 14 5.47 -7.60 -3.11
N ILE A 15 5.33 -7.08 -1.89
CA ILE A 15 4.71 -5.79 -1.57
C ILE A 15 5.76 -4.67 -1.54
N MET A 16 7.03 -4.93 -1.86
CA MET A 16 8.09 -3.90 -1.83
C MET A 16 8.65 -3.56 -3.22
N ASN A 17 8.24 -4.28 -4.27
CA ASN A 17 8.59 -3.94 -5.65
C ASN A 17 7.71 -2.79 -6.15
N GLU A 18 8.24 -1.56 -6.07
CA GLU A 18 7.58 -0.31 -6.47
C GLU A 18 7.34 -0.21 -7.99
N GLU A 19 8.13 -0.91 -8.81
CA GLU A 19 8.05 -0.90 -10.28
C GLU A 19 6.72 -1.44 -10.85
N GLN A 20 5.87 -2.05 -10.01
CA GLN A 20 4.69 -2.78 -10.46
C GLN A 20 3.35 -2.12 -10.07
N TRP A 21 3.36 -0.93 -9.47
CA TRP A 21 2.14 -0.28 -8.98
C TRP A 21 1.71 0.83 -9.91
N GLN A 22 0.62 0.60 -10.64
CA GLN A 22 0.05 1.62 -11.51
C GLN A 22 -0.81 2.64 -10.74
N GLY A 23 -1.31 2.26 -9.55
CA GLY A 23 -2.26 3.07 -8.78
C GLY A 23 -1.67 4.02 -7.73
N VAL A 24 -0.39 3.91 -7.39
CA VAL A 24 0.20 4.64 -6.26
C VAL A 24 1.68 4.94 -6.46
N ASP A 25 2.05 6.17 -6.11
CA ASP A 25 3.39 6.75 -6.20
C ASP A 25 4.27 6.47 -4.96
N SER A 26 3.67 6.09 -3.84
CA SER A 26 4.37 5.92 -2.55
C SER A 26 3.93 4.67 -1.79
N ARG A 27 4.90 3.96 -1.18
CA ARG A 27 4.66 2.82 -0.27
C ARG A 27 3.75 3.15 0.91
N PHE A 28 3.94 4.31 1.53
CA PHE A 28 3.09 4.74 2.63
C PHE A 28 1.66 4.99 2.16
N ARG A 29 1.51 5.55 0.96
CA ARG A 29 0.19 5.79 0.38
C ARG A 29 -0.52 4.48 0.03
N LEU A 30 0.19 3.50 -0.51
CA LEU A 30 -0.37 2.17 -0.75
C LEU A 30 -0.94 1.57 0.53
N VAL A 31 -0.19 1.63 1.63
CA VAL A 31 -0.67 1.11 2.93
C VAL A 31 -1.89 1.90 3.43
N SER A 32 -1.83 3.23 3.44
CA SER A 32 -2.93 4.06 3.93
C SER A 32 -4.22 3.86 3.13
N VAL A 33 -4.15 3.85 1.81
CA VAL A 33 -5.30 3.63 0.94
C VAL A 33 -5.83 2.19 1.11
N ALA A 34 -4.95 1.19 1.21
CA ALA A 34 -5.36 -0.20 1.42
C ALA A 34 -6.04 -0.41 2.78
N VAL A 35 -5.61 0.27 3.85
CA VAL A 35 -6.28 0.23 5.17
C VAL A 35 -7.70 0.78 5.08
N LEU A 36 -7.86 1.95 4.47
CA LEU A 36 -9.19 2.56 4.28
C LEU A 36 -10.09 1.66 3.43
N ARG A 37 -9.54 1.06 2.37
CA ARG A 37 -10.28 0.14 1.51
C ARG A 37 -10.66 -1.15 2.24
N THR A 38 -9.77 -1.70 3.05
CA THR A 38 -10.06 -2.88 3.89
C THR A 38 -11.25 -2.61 4.80
N LYS A 39 -11.30 -1.41 5.41
CA LYS A 39 -12.43 -0.99 6.26
C LYS A 39 -13.75 -0.96 5.49
N GLN A 40 -13.74 -0.50 4.24
CA GLN A 40 -14.93 -0.53 3.38
C GLN A 40 -15.38 -1.98 3.10
N LEU A 41 -14.46 -2.88 2.79
CA LEU A 41 -14.77 -4.30 2.53
C LEU A 41 -15.32 -4.99 3.78
N LEU A 42 -14.80 -4.67 4.97
CA LEU A 42 -15.33 -5.16 6.25
C LEU A 42 -16.78 -4.69 6.49
N HIS A 43 -17.14 -3.50 6.01
CA HIS A 43 -18.50 -2.98 6.07
C HIS A 43 -19.42 -3.51 4.94
N GLY A 44 -18.98 -4.51 4.17
CA GLY A 44 -19.77 -5.13 3.12
C GLY A 44 -19.72 -4.41 1.77
N SER A 45 -18.75 -3.51 1.56
CA SER A 45 -18.47 -2.97 0.23
C SER A 45 -18.08 -4.11 -0.73
N ARG A 46 -18.52 -4.01 -1.98
CA ARG A 46 -18.22 -5.02 -3.00
C ARG A 46 -16.75 -4.89 -3.45
N PRO A 47 -16.01 -6.01 -3.57
CA PRO A 47 -14.72 -6.05 -4.26
C PRO A 47 -14.84 -5.53 -5.69
N ARG A 48 -13.79 -4.84 -6.17
CA ARG A 48 -13.66 -4.37 -7.56
C ARG A 48 -12.95 -5.37 -8.47
N ILE A 49 -12.26 -6.33 -7.87
CA ILE A 49 -11.62 -7.45 -8.54
C ILE A 49 -12.45 -8.72 -8.34
N ASP A 50 -12.42 -9.62 -9.31
CA ASP A 50 -13.06 -10.92 -9.22
C ASP A 50 -12.16 -11.88 -8.44
N VAL A 51 -12.50 -12.12 -7.18
CA VAL A 51 -11.75 -12.96 -6.25
C VAL A 51 -12.72 -13.81 -5.47
N ASP A 52 -12.37 -15.08 -5.29
CA ASP A 52 -13.13 -16.00 -4.45
C ASP A 52 -13.19 -15.46 -3.00
N PRO A 53 -14.36 -15.01 -2.51
CA PRO A 53 -14.49 -14.40 -1.18
C PRO A 53 -14.16 -15.38 -0.05
N LYS A 54 -14.19 -16.70 -0.30
CA LYS A 54 -13.82 -17.71 0.69
C LYS A 54 -12.32 -17.90 0.84
N ARG A 55 -11.53 -17.50 -0.16
CA ARG A 55 -10.07 -17.74 -0.19
C ARG A 55 -9.24 -16.49 0.04
N SER A 56 -9.80 -15.30 -0.14
CA SER A 56 -9.07 -14.03 -0.07
C SER A 56 -9.46 -13.20 1.15
N LYS A 57 -8.46 -12.78 1.94
CA LYS A 57 -8.66 -11.82 3.03
C LYS A 57 -8.96 -10.43 2.47
N ASN A 58 -9.83 -9.66 3.12
CA ASN A 58 -10.15 -8.28 2.73
C ASN A 58 -8.90 -7.40 2.55
N THR A 59 -7.86 -7.61 3.36
CA THR A 59 -6.57 -6.91 3.24
C THR A 59 -5.85 -7.23 1.93
N SER A 60 -5.91 -8.49 1.49
CA SER A 60 -5.31 -8.92 0.22
C SER A 60 -6.05 -8.32 -0.97
N ILE A 61 -7.39 -8.33 -0.91
CA ILE A 61 -8.26 -7.73 -1.92
C ILE A 61 -7.98 -6.23 -2.03
N ALA A 62 -7.94 -5.53 -0.89
CA ALA A 62 -7.65 -4.10 -0.86
C ALA A 62 -6.27 -3.76 -1.44
N LEU A 63 -5.22 -4.52 -1.11
CA LEU A 63 -3.88 -4.31 -1.65
C LEU A 63 -3.85 -4.51 -3.16
N GLU A 64 -4.53 -5.52 -3.68
CA GLU A 64 -4.57 -5.80 -5.12
C GLU A 64 -5.35 -4.73 -5.88
N GLU A 65 -6.52 -4.31 -5.37
CA GLU A 65 -7.27 -3.20 -5.96
C GLU A 65 -6.47 -1.90 -6.00
N VAL A 66 -5.69 -1.60 -4.95
CA VAL A 66 -4.87 -0.40 -4.86
C VAL A 66 -3.67 -0.48 -5.81
N LYS A 67 -3.00 -1.64 -5.91
CA LYS A 67 -1.89 -1.85 -6.86
C LYS A 67 -2.33 -1.68 -8.30
N GLN A 68 -3.53 -2.14 -8.64
CA GLN A 68 -4.16 -2.00 -9.95
C GLN A 68 -4.76 -0.59 -10.20
N GLY A 69 -4.77 0.30 -9.21
CA GLY A 69 -5.33 1.65 -9.35
C GLY A 69 -6.86 1.68 -9.44
N LEU A 70 -7.54 0.63 -9.01
CA LEU A 70 -9.01 0.53 -9.05
C LEU A 70 -9.70 1.29 -7.90
N VAL A 71 -8.94 1.69 -6.87
CA VAL A 71 -9.45 2.45 -5.72
C VAL A 71 -9.18 3.94 -5.94
N PRO A 72 -10.20 4.76 -6.25
CA PRO A 72 -10.00 6.19 -6.35
C PRO A 72 -9.77 6.78 -4.96
N TYR A 73 -8.80 7.70 -4.86
CA TYR A 73 -8.52 8.49 -3.67
C TYR A 73 -8.14 9.91 -4.06
N THR A 74 -8.28 10.84 -3.12
CA THR A 74 -7.93 12.25 -3.30
C THR A 74 -6.88 12.62 -2.26
N ILE A 75 -5.88 13.40 -2.68
CA ILE A 75 -4.85 13.93 -1.79
C ILE A 75 -5.29 15.32 -1.39
N ASN A 76 -5.53 15.55 -0.10
CA ASN A 76 -5.79 16.89 0.40
C ASN A 76 -4.46 17.63 0.52
N ASP A 77 -4.35 18.82 -0.07
CA ASP A 77 -3.11 19.62 -0.03
C ASP A 77 -2.71 20.08 1.38
N LYS A 78 -3.58 19.92 2.37
CA LYS A 78 -3.28 20.20 3.78
C LYS A 78 -2.18 19.29 4.36
N ASP A 79 -1.89 18.16 3.72
CA ASP A 79 -0.88 17.20 4.17
C ASP A 79 0.47 17.31 3.42
N LYS A 80 0.58 18.22 2.43
CA LYS A 80 1.85 18.42 1.67
C LYS A 80 2.84 19.38 2.34
N ALA A 81 2.45 20.05 3.43
CA ALA A 81 3.27 21.07 4.07
C ALA A 81 4.40 20.52 4.96
N ASP A 82 4.38 19.22 5.31
CA ASP A 82 5.34 18.64 6.28
C ASP A 82 6.57 17.96 5.65
N SER A 83 6.84 18.12 4.35
CA SER A 83 7.94 17.41 3.67
C SER A 83 8.84 18.30 2.80
N SER A 84 9.14 19.54 3.19
CA SER A 84 10.04 20.42 2.41
C SER A 84 11.12 21.17 3.19
N ASP A 85 11.21 21.06 4.52
CA ASP A 85 12.18 21.81 5.32
C ASP A 85 13.36 20.95 5.79
N GLU A 86 14.19 20.44 4.87
CA GLU A 86 15.51 19.90 5.24
C GLU A 86 16.61 20.10 4.17
N LYS A 87 16.58 21.24 3.46
CA LYS A 87 17.66 21.60 2.51
C LYS A 87 18.20 23.03 2.57
N SER A 88 17.93 23.78 3.64
CA SER A 88 18.33 25.20 3.72
C SER A 88 19.51 25.52 4.65
N VAL A 89 20.12 24.56 5.35
CA VAL A 89 21.16 24.87 6.36
C VAL A 89 22.62 24.84 5.88
N GLU A 90 22.92 24.48 4.62
CA GLU A 90 24.31 24.36 4.11
C GLU A 90 24.78 25.57 3.26
N ALA A 91 24.14 26.74 3.37
CA ALA A 91 24.50 27.93 2.55
C ALA A 91 25.07 29.11 3.34
N VAL A 92 25.28 29.00 4.66
CA VAL A 92 25.75 30.13 5.51
C VAL A 92 27.13 29.89 6.11
N ALA A 93 27.90 28.94 5.58
CA ALA A 93 29.25 28.64 6.06
C ALA A 93 30.30 28.74 4.94
N ARG A 94 30.42 29.90 4.29
CA ARG A 94 31.63 30.34 3.57
C ARG A 94 31.78 31.85 3.63
#